data_AF-A0AA39RVP0-F1
#
_entry.id   AF-A0AA39RVP0-F1
#
_cell.length_a   1.000
_cell.length_b   1.000
_cell.length_c   1.000
_cell.angle_alpha   90.00
_cell.angle_beta   90.00
_cell.angle_gamma   90.00
#
_symmetry.space_group_name_H-M   'P 1'
#
loop_
_entity.id
_entity.type
_entity.pdbx_description
1 polymer ?
#
loop_
_entity_poly.entity_id
_entity_poly.type
_entity_poly.pdbx_seq_one_letter_code
_entity_poly.pdbx_strand_id
1 'polypeptide(L)'
;MDPFQKPSLYFVSNSLYNPKTNQTASEYVRFRVPNKKCRWKTADPARISSVEVYKKPDPTMWDRAPRRNCCRILPTKKKRSLVIDAGVCSHADMVRPLKSSDCLKLKEI
;
A
#
# COMPACT_ATOMS: atom_id res chain seq x y z
N MET A 1 -18.08 -0.74 14.86
CA MET A 1 -17.00 -1.43 14.12
C MET A 1 -17.59 -2.71 13.57
N ASP A 2 -17.64 -2.86 12.25
CA ASP A 2 -18.08 -4.10 11.61
C ASP A 2 -17.06 -5.21 11.95
N PRO A 3 -17.46 -6.30 12.65
CA PRO A 3 -16.55 -7.37 13.06
C PRO A 3 -15.89 -8.10 11.88
N PHE A 4 -16.37 -7.87 10.65
CA PHE A 4 -15.83 -8.47 9.42
C PHE A 4 -14.80 -7.60 8.70
N GLN A 5 -14.56 -6.35 9.12
CA GLN A 5 -13.60 -5.44 8.47
C GLN A 5 -12.33 -5.25 9.29
N LYS A 6 -11.62 -6.34 9.58
CA LYS A 6 -10.33 -6.29 10.29
C LYS A 6 -9.21 -5.86 9.33
N PRO A 7 -8.37 -4.88 9.68
CA PRO A 7 -7.22 -4.51 8.86
C PRO A 7 -6.23 -5.67 8.74
N SER A 8 -5.57 -5.77 7.58
CA SER A 8 -4.42 -6.67 7.44
C SER A 8 -3.18 -5.97 7.97
N LEU A 9 -2.45 -6.67 8.84
CA LEU A 9 -1.18 -6.21 9.38
C LEU A 9 -0.03 -6.68 8.49
N TYR A 10 0.93 -5.79 8.23
CA TYR A 10 2.15 -6.09 7.50
C TYR A 10 3.36 -5.60 8.29
N PHE A 11 4.46 -6.36 8.26
CA PHE A 11 5.72 -5.98 8.89
C PHE A 11 6.77 -5.72 7.82
N VAL A 12 7.68 -4.78 8.08
CA VAL A 12 8.84 -4.56 7.20
C VAL A 12 9.74 -5.79 7.24
N SER A 13 9.95 -6.44 6.10
CA SER A 13 10.91 -7.56 5.94
C SER A 13 12.27 -7.08 5.44
N ASN A 14 12.28 -6.10 4.56
CA ASN A 14 13.49 -5.59 3.93
C ASN A 14 13.35 -4.10 3.59
N SER A 15 14.47 -3.38 3.56
CA SER A 15 14.52 -1.99 3.12
C SER A 15 15.88 -1.67 2.53
N LEU A 16 15.90 -1.21 1.27
CA LEU A 16 17.12 -0.90 0.54
C LEU A 16 17.02 0.48 -0.10
N TYR A 17 18.03 1.31 0.13
CA TYR A 17 18.19 2.57 -0.57
C TYR A 17 18.93 2.36 -1.89
N ASN A 18 18.34 2.83 -2.99
CA ASN A 18 18.94 2.80 -4.31
C ASN A 18 19.49 4.19 -4.68
N PRO A 19 20.81 4.38 -4.73
CA PRO A 19 21.42 5.67 -5.05
C PRO A 19 21.20 6.08 -6.52
N LYS A 20 20.97 5.13 -7.44
CA LYS A 20 20.73 5.44 -8.86
C LYS A 20 19.37 6.10 -9.08
N THR A 21 18.37 5.71 -8.29
CA THR A 21 17.00 6.25 -8.40
C THR A 21 16.68 7.25 -7.29
N ASN A 22 17.60 7.46 -6.34
CA ASN A 22 17.40 8.27 -5.14
C ASN A 22 16.10 7.91 -4.42
N GLN A 23 15.86 6.62 -4.22
CA GLN A 23 14.64 6.07 -3.64
C GLN A 23 14.95 4.93 -2.70
N THR A 24 14.18 4.83 -1.62
CA THR A 24 14.15 3.67 -0.76
C THR A 24 13.05 2.72 -1.22
N ALA A 25 13.40 1.47 -1.46
CA ALA A 25 12.47 0.37 -1.69
C ALA A 25 12.33 -0.42 -0.38
N SER A 26 11.13 -0.54 0.14
CA SER A 26 10.85 -1.30 1.36
C SER A 26 9.82 -2.39 1.07
N GLU A 27 10.12 -3.61 1.50
CA GLU A 27 9.20 -4.75 1.40
C GLU A 27 8.49 -4.95 2.74
N TYR A 28 7.17 -5.15 2.65
CA TYR A 28 6.30 -5.45 3.76
C TYR A 28 5.63 -6.79 3.54
N VAL A 29 5.74 -7.70 4.50
CA VAL A 29 5.14 -9.04 4.44
C VAL A 29 3.94 -9.15 5.35
N ARG A 30 2.88 -9.82 4.88
CA ARG A 30 1.62 -9.95 5.62
C ARG A 30 1.82 -10.80 6.87
N PHE A 31 1.39 -10.27 8.01
CA PHE A 31 1.23 -11.06 9.22
C PHE A 31 0.01 -11.99 9.08
N ARG A 32 0.26 -13.30 9.12
CA ARG A 32 -0.79 -14.31 8.95
C ARG A 32 -1.45 -14.60 10.29
N VAL A 33 -2.63 -14.02 10.48
CA VAL A 33 -3.57 -14.45 11.52
C VAL A 33 -4.60 -15.38 10.89
N PRO A 34 -5.03 -16.45 11.57
CA PRO A 34 -6.18 -17.25 11.13
C PRO A 34 -7.38 -16.32 10.91
N ASN A 35 -7.73 -16.12 9.64
CA ASN A 35 -8.91 -15.33 9.29
C ASN A 35 -10.13 -16.24 9.48
N LYS A 36 -11.12 -15.79 10.26
CA LYS A 36 -12.46 -16.41 10.21
C LYS A 36 -12.97 -16.28 8.76
N LYS A 37 -13.68 -17.29 8.26
CA LYS A 37 -14.27 -17.26 6.91
C LYS A 37 -15.25 -16.08 6.82
N CYS A 38 -14.77 -14.96 6.30
CA CYS A 38 -15.57 -13.74 6.10
C CYS A 38 -16.22 -13.79 4.72
N ARG A 39 -17.51 -13.47 4.64
CA ARG A 39 -18.19 -13.21 3.37
C ARG A 39 -17.86 -11.78 2.93
N TRP A 40 -16.64 -11.57 2.46
CA TRP A 40 -16.20 -10.27 1.97
C TRP A 40 -17.10 -9.80 0.83
N LYS A 41 -17.70 -8.60 0.95
CA LYS A 41 -18.41 -7.94 -0.16
C LYS A 41 -17.43 -7.34 -1.19
N THR A 42 -16.16 -7.26 -0.85
CA THR A 42 -15.02 -6.78 -1.65
C THR A 42 -13.98 -7.88 -1.85
N ALA A 43 -12.93 -7.62 -2.63
CA ALA A 43 -11.84 -8.57 -2.83
C ALA A 43 -11.18 -8.94 -1.48
N ASP A 44 -11.01 -10.24 -1.21
CA ASP A 44 -10.37 -10.70 0.03
C ASP A 44 -8.95 -10.13 0.15
N PRO A 45 -8.66 -9.30 1.17
CA PRO A 45 -7.32 -8.71 1.36
C PRO A 45 -6.25 -9.75 1.65
N ALA A 46 -6.61 -11.00 2.01
CA ALA A 46 -5.65 -12.09 2.17
C ALA A 46 -4.97 -12.53 0.85
N ARG A 47 -5.47 -12.06 -0.30
CA ARG A 47 -4.81 -12.28 -1.60
C ARG A 47 -3.44 -11.62 -1.68
N ILE A 48 -3.23 -10.50 -0.99
CA ILE A 48 -1.95 -9.78 -0.98
C ILE A 48 -1.05 -10.39 0.10
N SER A 49 0.08 -10.95 -0.29
CA SER A 49 1.09 -11.50 0.63
C SER A 49 2.20 -10.50 0.94
N SER A 50 2.51 -9.59 0.02
CA SER A 50 3.55 -8.59 0.19
C SER A 50 3.17 -7.25 -0.43
N VAL A 51 3.74 -6.18 0.15
CA VAL A 51 3.62 -4.81 -0.37
C VAL A 51 5.03 -4.26 -0.55
N GLU A 52 5.34 -3.81 -1.75
CA GLU A 52 6.59 -3.12 -2.08
C GLU A 52 6.31 -1.62 -2.12
N VAL A 53 6.99 -0.84 -1.29
CA VAL A 53 6.80 0.61 -1.18
C VAL A 53 8.06 1.30 -1.68
N TYR A 54 7.92 2.13 -2.70
CA TYR A 54 8.97 3.04 -3.16
C TYR A 54 8.72 4.43 -2.58
N LYS A 55 9.74 5.02 -1.96
CA LYS A 55 9.66 6.35 -1.36
C LYS A 55 10.91 7.15 -1.68
N LYS A 56 10.71 8.39 -2.16
CA LYS A 56 11.80 9.37 -2.30
C LYS A 56 12.10 10.03 -0.95
N PRO A 57 13.37 10.31 -0.63
CA PRO A 57 13.72 11.17 0.50
C PRO A 57 13.01 12.52 0.36
N ASP A 58 12.47 13.00 1.47
CA ASP A 58 11.78 14.28 1.54
C ASP A 58 12.28 15.03 2.78
N PRO A 59 13.33 15.85 2.63
CA PRO A 59 13.98 16.53 3.74
C PRO A 59 13.01 17.44 4.51
N THR A 60 12.05 18.03 3.80
CA THR A 60 11.06 18.98 4.33
C THR A 60 9.78 18.28 4.84
N MET A 61 9.81 16.97 5.04
CA MET A 61 8.65 16.20 5.51
C MET A 61 8.12 16.70 6.85
N TRP A 62 9.02 17.08 7.76
CA TRP A 62 8.68 17.48 9.12
C TRP A 62 8.22 18.93 9.24
N ASP A 63 8.54 19.76 8.25
CA ASP A 63 8.17 21.18 8.21
C ASP A 63 6.73 21.40 7.70
N ARG A 64 6.09 20.34 7.20
CA ARG A 64 4.72 20.36 6.66
C ARG A 64 3.76 19.67 7.62
N ALA A 65 2.47 20.00 7.46
CA ALA A 65 1.42 19.44 8.32
C ALA A 65 1.49 17.89 8.36
N PRO A 66 1.36 17.25 9.54
CA PRO A 66 1.88 15.89 9.82
C PRO A 66 1.44 14.70 8.96
N ARG A 67 0.54 14.83 7.98
CA ARG A 67 0.03 13.67 7.24
C ARG A 67 -0.57 14.10 5.91
N ARG A 68 0.18 14.10 4.79
CA ARG A 68 -0.30 13.72 3.43
C ARG A 68 0.88 13.41 2.50
N ASN A 69 1.62 12.33 2.76
CA ASN A 69 2.21 11.65 1.61
C ASN A 69 1.06 10.93 0.88
N CYS A 70 0.94 11.16 -0.41
CA CYS A 70 0.00 10.45 -1.26
C CYS A 70 0.62 9.13 -1.71
N CYS A 71 -0.23 8.11 -1.83
CA CYS A 71 0.15 6.79 -2.30
C CYS A 71 -0.45 6.54 -3.68
N ARG A 72 0.36 6.07 -4.62
CA ARG A 72 -0.07 5.64 -5.95
C ARG A 72 0.19 4.16 -6.11
N ILE A 73 -0.84 3.40 -6.48
CA ILE A 73 -0.68 1.98 -6.80
C ILE A 73 -0.03 1.87 -8.18
N LEU A 74 1.09 1.17 -8.27
CA LEU A 74 1.77 0.89 -9.52
C LEU A 74 1.36 -0.48 -10.06
N PRO A 75 1.27 -0.65 -11.39
CA PRO A 75 1.03 -1.95 -11.99
C PRO A 75 2.19 -2.90 -11.68
N THR A 76 1.89 -4.16 -11.41
CA THR A 76 2.88 -5.19 -11.12
C THR A 76 2.52 -6.50 -11.79
N LYS A 77 3.54 -7.23 -12.24
CA LYS A 77 3.39 -8.60 -12.77
C LYS A 77 3.54 -9.67 -11.67
N LYS A 78 3.98 -9.27 -10.47
CA LYS A 78 4.16 -10.17 -9.33
C LYS A 78 2.78 -10.51 -8.75
N LYS A 79 2.39 -11.78 -8.82
CA LYS A 79 1.13 -12.26 -8.23
C LYS A 79 1.14 -12.03 -6.72
N ARG A 80 -0.03 -11.71 -6.14
CA ARG A 80 -0.18 -11.51 -4.69
C ARG A 80 0.72 -10.42 -4.09
N SER A 81 1.24 -9.51 -4.92
CA SER A 81 2.07 -8.40 -4.47
C SER A 81 1.42 -7.08 -4.88
N LEU A 82 1.46 -6.10 -4.01
CA LEU A 82 1.05 -4.74 -4.30
C LEU A 82 2.29 -3.84 -4.36
N VAL A 83 2.36 -2.96 -5.35
CA VAL A 83 3.46 -1.98 -5.46
C VAL A 83 2.89 -0.59 -5.26
N ILE A 84 3.49 0.18 -4.36
CA ILE A 84 3.04 1.52 -3.98
C ILE A 84 4.19 2.52 -4.15
N ASP A 85 3.93 3.62 -4.84
CA ASP A 85 4.78 4.81 -4.84
C ASP A 85 4.23 5.81 -3.81
N ALA A 86 5.06 6.19 -2.84
CA ALA A 86 4.70 7.13 -1.78
C ALA A 86 5.54 8.40 -1.89
N GLY A 87 4.86 9.55 -1.96
CA GLY A 87 5.53 10.84 -2.08
C GLY A 87 4.61 12.03 -1.79
N VAL A 88 5.07 13.23 -2.13
CA VAL A 88 4.28 14.46 -1.97
C VAL A 88 3.04 14.40 -2.86
N CYS A 89 1.88 14.77 -2.30
CA CYS A 89 0.66 14.91 -3.09
C CYS A 89 0.82 16.02 -4.13
N SER A 90 0.56 15.68 -5.40
CA SER A 90 0.38 16.66 -6.46
C SER A 90 -0.98 17.34 -6.35
N HIS A 91 -1.17 18.48 -7.02
CA HIS A 91 -2.46 19.17 -7.10
C HIS A 91 -3.58 18.29 -7.71
N ALA A 92 -3.20 17.28 -8.50
CA ALA A 92 -4.13 16.31 -9.08
C ALA A 92 -4.48 15.16 -8.12
N ASP A 93 -3.70 14.96 -7.06
CA ASP A 93 -3.94 13.92 -6.05
C ASP A 93 -5.05 14.37 -5.09
N MET A 94 -6.29 14.32 -5.57
CA MET A 94 -7.44 14.36 -4.67
C MET A 94 -7.39 13.12 -3.77
N VAL A 95 -7.46 13.31 -2.45
CA VAL A 95 -7.73 12.24 -1.49
C VAL A 95 -9.13 11.70 -1.77
N ARG A 96 -9.25 10.83 -2.76
CA ARG A 96 -10.48 10.13 -3.07
C ARG A 96 -10.49 8.85 -2.24
N PRO A 97 -11.57 8.55 -1.51
CA PRO A 97 -11.71 7.23 -0.94
C PRO A 97 -11.61 6.20 -2.07
N LEU A 98 -10.85 5.12 -1.84
CA LEU A 98 -10.71 4.01 -2.78
C LEU A 98 -12.12 3.59 -3.24
N LYS A 99 -12.40 3.75 -4.52
CA LYS A 99 -13.70 3.40 -5.09
C LYS A 99 -13.77 1.89 -5.30
N SER A 100 -15.00 1.37 -5.42
CA SER A 100 -15.28 -0.03 -5.80
C SER A 100 -14.47 -0.49 -7.03
N SER A 101 -14.27 0.40 -8.02
CA SER A 101 -13.43 0.17 -9.20
C SER A 101 -11.94 -0.02 -8.90
N ASP A 102 -11.42 0.63 -7.86
CA ASP A 102 -10.03 0.47 -7.43
C ASP A 102 -9.85 -0.89 -6.72
N CYS A 103 -10.88 -1.34 -6.00
CA CYS A 103 -10.98 -2.71 -5.50
C CYS A 103 -11.10 -3.75 -6.63
N LEU A 104 -11.66 -3.41 -7.79
CA LEU A 104 -11.66 -4.28 -8.98
C LEU A 104 -10.25 -4.44 -9.57
N LYS A 105 -9.44 -3.39 -9.61
CA LYS A 105 -8.01 -3.51 -9.99
C LYS A 105 -7.23 -4.39 -9.00
N LEU A 106 -7.59 -4.36 -7.72
CA LEU A 106 -7.06 -5.30 -6.72
C LEU A 106 -7.56 -6.74 -6.89
N LYS A 107 -8.64 -7.00 -7.66
CA LYS A 107 -9.07 -8.37 -8.00
C LYS A 107 -8.14 -9.03 -9.03
N GLU A 108 -7.42 -8.24 -9.82
CA GLU A 108 -6.47 -8.70 -10.86
C GLU A 108 -5.07 -9.00 -10.30
N ILE A 109 -4.84 -8.71 -9.01
CA ILE A 109 -3.61 -9.03 -8.23
C ILE A 109 -3.76 -10.39 -7.52
#